data_AF-A0A7Y3FBA0-F1
#
_entry.id   AF-A0A7Y3FBA0-F1
#
_cell.length_a   1.000
_cell.length_b   1.000
_cell.length_c   1.000
_cell.angle_alpha   90.00
_cell.angle_beta   90.00
_cell.angle_gamma   90.00
#
_symmetry.space_group_name_H-M   'P 1'
#
loop_
_entity.id
_entity.type
_entity.pdbx_description
1 polymer ?
#
loop_
_entity_poly.entity_id
_entity_poly.type
_entity_poly.pdbx_seq_one_letter_code
_entity_poly.pdbx_strand_id
1 'polypeptide(L)'
;MKFLLVVLIISSILGCKDIGQKRVDTNLTPEENQTMCIERIFEKDSVLGEIRNHASEKVSLSQSIINYTKELESLDYSNCPEKFVSSFHEHIEAWKMVTKVTDDYPSLRGELHDIFSELEKSKDSTQFKSLVKQVWDTWNLVEENAM
;
A
#
# COMPACT_ATOMS: atom_id res chain seq x y z
N MET A 1 35.27 37.65 38.97
CA MET A 1 34.20 38.30 39.76
C MET A 1 32.88 37.84 39.13
N LYS A 2 32.10 36.93 39.74
CA LYS A 2 31.01 37.20 40.71
C LYS A 2 30.14 38.37 40.21
N PHE A 3 28.87 38.18 39.80
CA PHE A 3 27.67 38.02 40.63
C PHE A 3 26.54 37.33 39.79
N LEU A 4 25.97 36.21 40.27
CA LEU A 4 24.67 36.06 40.99
C LEU A 4 23.42 36.13 40.08
N LEU A 5 22.67 35.05 39.80
CA LEU A 5 21.70 34.27 40.62
C LEU A 5 20.26 34.88 40.63
N VAL A 6 19.35 34.20 39.92
CA VAL A 6 17.98 33.75 40.33
C VAL A 6 16.83 34.76 40.43
N VAL A 7 15.72 34.47 39.69
CA VAL A 7 14.29 34.29 40.10
C VAL A 7 13.46 34.16 38.79
N LEU A 8 12.96 33.00 38.32
CA LEU A 8 11.74 32.23 38.67
C LEU A 8 10.37 32.95 38.55
N ILE A 9 9.63 32.73 37.45
CA ILE A 9 8.15 32.68 37.33
C ILE A 9 7.85 31.79 36.10
N ILE A 10 7.59 30.47 36.19
CA ILE A 10 6.37 29.75 36.58
C ILE A 10 5.09 30.20 35.85
N SER A 11 4.49 29.25 35.12
CA SER A 11 3.09 29.19 34.64
C SER A 11 2.71 29.87 33.33
N SER A 12 2.78 29.08 32.25
CA SER A 12 1.74 29.04 31.21
C SER A 12 1.67 27.61 30.64
N ILE A 13 1.40 26.65 31.54
CA ILE A 13 0.73 25.41 31.18
C ILE A 13 -0.75 25.78 31.08
N LEU A 14 -1.40 25.37 29.99
CA LEU A 14 -2.85 25.19 29.76
C LEU A 14 -3.31 25.83 28.46
N GLY A 15 -2.97 25.12 27.39
CA GLY A 15 -3.59 25.27 26.08
C GLY A 15 -3.42 24.02 25.23
N CYS A 16 -3.30 22.83 25.84
CA CYS A 16 -3.59 21.59 25.11
C CYS A 16 -5.09 21.64 24.82
N LYS A 17 -5.43 22.14 23.64
CA LYS A 17 -6.75 21.96 23.06
C LYS A 17 -6.90 20.46 22.94
N ASP A 18 -7.76 19.88 23.78
CA ASP A 18 -8.26 18.52 23.61
C ASP A 18 -8.75 18.42 22.16
N ILE A 19 -7.92 17.83 21.30
CA ILE A 19 -8.38 17.27 20.05
C ILE A 19 -9.19 16.09 20.52
N GLY A 20 -10.50 16.31 20.67
CA GLY A 20 -11.45 15.31 21.12
C GLY A 20 -11.25 14.05 20.32
N GLN A 21 -10.55 13.10 20.93
CA GLN A 21 -10.47 11.74 20.47
C GLN A 21 -11.90 11.23 20.59
N LYS A 22 -12.66 11.32 19.49
CA LYS A 22 -13.98 10.70 19.37
C LYS A 22 -13.79 9.29 19.88
N ARG A 23 -14.40 8.96 21.02
CA ARG A 23 -14.49 7.57 21.48
C ARG A 23 -15.13 6.83 20.33
N VAL A 24 -14.35 5.95 19.68
CA VAL A 24 -14.90 4.98 18.76
C VAL A 24 -15.80 4.11 19.63
N ASP A 25 -17.10 4.23 19.44
CA ASP A 25 -18.07 3.38 20.12
C ASP A 25 -17.70 1.93 19.79
N THR A 26 -17.39 1.14 20.82
CA THR A 26 -16.90 -0.25 20.68
C THR A 26 -17.99 -1.23 20.21
N ASN A 27 -19.15 -0.73 19.80
CA ASN A 27 -20.29 -1.51 19.33
C ASN A 27 -20.60 -1.19 17.87
N LEU A 28 -19.60 -1.34 17.00
CA LEU A 28 -19.82 -1.29 15.56
C LEU A 28 -20.67 -2.49 15.14
N THR A 29 -21.60 -2.24 14.21
CA THR A 29 -22.32 -3.30 13.53
C THR A 29 -21.36 -4.16 12.70
N PRO A 30 -21.74 -5.40 12.33
CA PRO A 30 -20.92 -6.22 11.43
C PRO A 30 -20.60 -5.53 10.10
N GLU A 31 -21.55 -4.75 9.57
CA GLU A 31 -21.40 -4.00 8.32
C GLU A 31 -20.37 -2.87 8.47
N GLU A 32 -20.47 -2.06 9.52
CA GLU A 32 -19.49 -0.99 9.79
C GLU A 32 -18.07 -1.56 10.02
N ASN A 33 -17.95 -2.72 10.68
CA ASN A 33 -16.67 -3.40 10.85
C ASN A 33 -16.06 -3.85 9.49
N GLN A 34 -16.90 -4.32 8.56
CA GLN A 34 -16.47 -4.71 7.22
C GLN A 34 -16.01 -3.51 6.40
N THR A 35 -16.77 -2.42 6.38
CA THR A 35 -16.39 -1.17 5.71
C THR A 35 -15.06 -0.64 6.24
N MET A 36 -14.90 -0.57 7.56
CA MET A 36 -13.64 -0.13 8.17
C MET A 36 -12.45 -1.06 7.83
N CYS A 37 -12.68 -2.35 7.65
CA CYS A 37 -11.64 -3.27 7.19
C CYS A 37 -11.20 -2.94 5.76
N ILE A 38 -12.15 -2.81 4.83
CA ILE A 38 -11.88 -2.49 3.42
C ILE A 38 -11.15 -1.15 3.29
N GLU A 39 -11.64 -0.10 3.96
CA GLU A 39 -11.00 1.23 3.94
C GLU A 39 -9.55 1.18 4.43
N ARG A 40 -9.30 0.43 5.52
CA ARG A 40 -7.94 0.22 6.04
C ARG A 40 -7.05 -0.50 5.03
N ILE A 41 -7.56 -1.53 4.35
CA ILE A 41 -6.79 -2.27 3.33
C ILE A 41 -6.46 -1.34 2.16
N PHE A 42 -7.42 -0.55 1.66
CA PHE A 42 -7.17 0.42 0.58
C PHE A 42 -6.20 1.53 0.96
N GLU A 43 -6.27 2.05 2.19
CA GLU A 43 -5.29 3.02 2.69
C GLU A 43 -3.87 2.44 2.68
N LYS A 44 -3.72 1.19 3.15
CA LYS A 44 -2.42 0.50 3.17
C LYS A 44 -1.91 0.20 1.77
N ASP A 45 -2.77 -0.29 0.89
CA ASP A 45 -2.41 -0.54 -0.51
C ASP A 45 -1.95 0.73 -1.21
N SER A 46 -2.66 1.85 -1.04
CA SER A 46 -2.29 3.13 -1.62
C SER A 46 -0.87 3.56 -1.22
N VAL A 47 -0.55 3.51 0.08
CA VAL A 47 0.79 3.85 0.59
C VAL A 47 1.86 2.89 0.05
N LEU A 48 1.57 1.59 0.04
CA LEU A 48 2.51 0.57 -0.46
C LEU A 48 2.71 0.67 -1.98
N GLY A 49 1.68 1.03 -2.73
CA GLY A 49 1.69 1.27 -4.16
C GLY A 49 2.56 2.47 -4.52
N GLU A 50 2.47 3.58 -3.77
CA GLU A 50 3.36 4.73 -3.92
C GLU A 50 4.83 4.34 -3.70
N ILE A 51 5.12 3.56 -2.65
CA ILE A 51 6.48 3.06 -2.38
C ILE A 51 6.97 2.19 -3.54
N ARG A 52 6.14 1.23 -4.01
CA ARG A 52 6.45 0.35 -5.14
C ARG A 52 6.78 1.14 -6.41
N ASN A 53 6.06 2.24 -6.67
CA ASN A 53 6.23 3.06 -7.87
C ASN A 53 7.64 3.64 -7.99
N HIS A 54 8.30 3.93 -6.87
CA HIS A 54 9.66 4.50 -6.84
C HIS A 54 10.75 3.49 -6.45
N ALA A 55 10.39 2.34 -5.87
CA ALA A 55 11.38 1.38 -5.36
C ALA A 55 12.32 0.85 -6.47
N SER A 56 11.83 0.73 -7.70
CA SER A 56 12.60 0.26 -8.85
C SER A 56 13.68 1.24 -9.34
N GLU A 57 13.75 2.45 -8.78
CA GLU A 57 14.90 3.34 -8.95
C GLU A 57 16.15 2.80 -8.24
N LYS A 58 15.96 1.98 -7.20
CA LYS A 58 17.03 1.46 -6.34
C LYS A 58 17.23 -0.05 -6.44
N VAL A 59 16.13 -0.80 -6.59
CA VAL A 59 16.16 -2.27 -6.73
C VAL A 59 15.59 -2.70 -8.08
N SER A 60 15.66 -3.99 -8.42
CA SER A 60 14.98 -4.48 -9.63
C SER A 60 13.45 -4.39 -9.48
N LEU A 61 12.74 -4.30 -10.60
CA LEU A 61 11.27 -4.32 -10.59
C LEU A 61 10.73 -5.59 -9.93
N SER A 62 11.31 -6.77 -10.20
CA SER A 62 10.91 -8.00 -9.51
C SER A 62 11.05 -7.90 -8.00
N GLN A 63 12.14 -7.34 -7.50
CA GLN A 63 12.33 -7.17 -6.05
C GLN A 63 11.35 -6.15 -5.47
N SER A 64 11.06 -5.07 -6.19
CA SER A 64 10.02 -4.11 -5.81
C SER A 64 8.64 -4.79 -5.66
N ILE A 65 8.26 -5.62 -6.64
CA ILE A 65 7.00 -6.38 -6.63
C ILE A 65 6.97 -7.41 -5.49
N ILE A 66 8.07 -8.16 -5.28
CA ILE A 66 8.17 -9.14 -4.18
C ILE A 66 8.00 -8.44 -2.82
N ASN A 67 8.64 -7.28 -2.63
CA ASN A 67 8.51 -6.52 -1.39
C ASN A 67 7.06 -6.03 -1.21
N TYR A 68 6.48 -5.42 -2.24
CA TYR A 68 5.11 -4.93 -2.22
C TYR A 68 4.10 -6.03 -1.88
N THR A 69 4.14 -7.15 -2.60
CA THR A 69 3.21 -8.27 -2.41
C THR A 69 3.36 -8.91 -1.03
N LYS A 70 4.59 -9.07 -0.53
CA LYS A 70 4.84 -9.57 0.82
C LYS A 70 4.22 -8.66 1.90
N GLU A 71 4.32 -7.34 1.75
CA GLU A 71 3.70 -6.41 2.71
C GLU A 71 2.16 -6.49 2.64
N LEU A 72 1.58 -6.59 1.43
CA LEU A 72 0.13 -6.80 1.27
C LEU A 72 -0.38 -8.10 1.90
N GLU A 73 0.36 -9.20 1.76
CA GLU A 73 0.02 -10.49 2.38
C GLU A 73 0.08 -10.44 3.91
N SER A 74 0.85 -9.51 4.47
CA SER A 74 1.00 -9.34 5.92
C SER A 74 -0.10 -8.47 6.56
N LEU A 75 -0.99 -7.89 5.75
CA LEU A 75 -2.06 -7.03 6.24
C LEU A 75 -3.07 -7.83 7.08
N ASP A 76 -3.71 -7.12 8.01
CA ASP A 76 -4.80 -7.68 8.80
C ASP A 76 -6.13 -7.58 8.06
N TYR A 77 -6.60 -8.70 7.52
CA TYR A 77 -7.89 -8.85 6.85
C TYR A 77 -9.03 -9.24 7.82
N SER A 78 -8.79 -9.20 9.13
CA SER A 78 -9.82 -9.51 10.13
C SER A 78 -11.02 -8.59 9.94
N ASN A 79 -12.20 -9.23 9.90
CA ASN A 79 -13.50 -8.60 9.67
C ASN A 79 -13.76 -8.07 8.25
N CYS A 80 -12.89 -8.35 7.27
CA CYS A 80 -13.19 -8.05 5.87
C CYS A 80 -14.19 -9.08 5.30
N PRO A 81 -15.03 -8.70 4.32
CA PRO A 81 -15.88 -9.66 3.60
C PRO A 81 -15.04 -10.74 2.90
N GLU A 82 -15.48 -12.00 2.96
CA GLU A 82 -14.73 -13.13 2.39
C GLU A 82 -14.43 -12.96 0.89
N LYS A 83 -15.41 -12.46 0.12
CA LYS A 83 -15.24 -12.20 -1.32
C LYS A 83 -14.18 -11.14 -1.61
N PHE A 84 -14.16 -10.07 -0.82
CA PHE A 84 -13.13 -9.02 -0.91
C PHE A 84 -11.74 -9.60 -0.62
N VAL A 85 -11.61 -10.40 0.45
CA VAL A 85 -10.32 -11.02 0.80
C VAL A 85 -9.85 -11.95 -0.32
N SER A 86 -10.75 -12.75 -0.90
CA SER A 86 -10.42 -13.63 -2.02
C SER A 86 -9.95 -12.84 -3.24
N SER A 87 -10.69 -11.81 -3.67
CA SER A 87 -10.30 -10.99 -4.83
C SER A 87 -9.01 -10.21 -4.61
N PHE A 88 -8.77 -9.75 -3.38
CA PHE A 88 -7.54 -9.04 -3.03
C PHE A 88 -6.32 -9.98 -3.06
N HIS A 89 -6.45 -11.22 -2.59
CA HIS A 89 -5.39 -12.23 -2.74
C HIS A 89 -5.15 -12.59 -4.22
N GLU A 90 -6.19 -12.69 -5.04
CA GLU A 90 -6.01 -12.90 -6.49
C GLU A 90 -5.25 -11.72 -7.14
N HIS A 91 -5.52 -10.49 -6.70
CA HIS A 91 -4.77 -9.31 -7.14
C HIS A 91 -3.29 -9.35 -6.75
N ILE A 92 -2.98 -9.78 -5.52
CA ILE A 92 -1.60 -10.00 -5.06
C ILE A 92 -0.89 -11.04 -5.94
N GLU A 93 -1.55 -12.16 -6.25
CA GLU A 93 -0.99 -13.19 -7.13
C GLU A 93 -0.76 -12.68 -8.56
N ALA A 94 -1.69 -11.87 -9.10
CA ALA A 94 -1.51 -11.24 -10.41
C ALA A 94 -0.25 -10.36 -10.45
N TRP A 95 0.03 -9.59 -9.39
CA TRP A 95 1.27 -8.84 -9.25
C TRP A 95 2.50 -9.74 -9.22
N LYS A 96 2.50 -10.81 -8.43
CA LYS A 96 3.63 -11.77 -8.40
C LYS A 96 3.89 -12.38 -9.77
N MET A 97 2.85 -12.63 -10.56
CA MET A 97 2.99 -13.19 -11.90
C MET A 97 3.74 -12.27 -12.87
N VAL A 98 3.74 -10.96 -12.64
CA VAL A 98 4.54 -10.00 -13.42
C VAL A 98 6.04 -10.29 -13.31
N THR A 99 6.52 -10.87 -12.19
CA THR A 99 7.95 -11.18 -12.01
C THR A 99 8.50 -12.15 -13.05
N LYS A 100 7.64 -13.00 -13.62
CA LYS A 100 8.00 -13.94 -14.70
C LYS A 100 8.61 -13.27 -15.93
N VAL A 101 8.27 -12.02 -16.19
CA VAL A 101 8.89 -11.22 -17.25
C VAL A 101 9.99 -10.34 -16.67
N THR A 102 9.77 -9.70 -15.52
CA THR A 102 10.70 -8.68 -15.02
C THR A 102 12.00 -9.28 -14.49
N ASP A 103 12.05 -10.57 -14.16
CA ASP A 103 13.26 -11.29 -13.77
C ASP A 103 14.32 -11.33 -14.89
N ASP A 104 13.88 -11.28 -16.16
CA ASP A 104 14.76 -11.22 -17.33
C ASP A 104 15.37 -9.81 -17.56
N TYR A 105 14.91 -8.80 -16.80
CA TYR A 105 15.35 -7.41 -16.89
C TYR A 105 15.94 -6.88 -15.56
N PRO A 106 16.91 -7.59 -14.93
CA PRO A 106 17.36 -7.27 -13.57
C PRO A 106 18.12 -5.95 -13.47
N SER A 107 18.57 -5.36 -14.58
CA SER A 107 19.27 -4.07 -14.62
C SER A 107 18.38 -2.86 -14.94
N LEU A 108 17.12 -3.08 -15.33
CA LEU A 108 16.20 -1.99 -15.67
C LEU A 108 15.79 -1.24 -14.40
N ARG A 109 15.94 0.09 -14.41
CA ARG A 109 15.70 0.98 -13.27
C ARG A 109 14.90 2.20 -13.71
N GLY A 110 14.20 2.80 -12.76
CA GLY A 110 13.35 3.96 -12.97
C GLY A 110 12.06 3.84 -12.18
N GLU A 111 11.18 4.83 -12.34
CA GLU A 111 9.82 4.72 -11.84
C GLU A 111 9.06 3.59 -12.55
N LEU A 112 8.07 3.01 -11.87
CA LEU A 112 7.31 1.86 -12.37
C LEU A 112 6.71 2.12 -13.76
N HIS A 113 6.15 3.31 -13.98
CA HIS A 113 5.50 3.66 -15.23
C HIS A 113 6.48 3.79 -16.41
N ASP A 114 7.71 4.26 -16.17
CA ASP A 114 8.78 4.30 -17.16
C ASP A 114 9.24 2.89 -17.53
N ILE A 115 9.48 2.05 -16.51
CA ILE A 115 9.86 0.65 -16.70
C ILE A 115 8.80 -0.10 -17.49
N PHE A 116 7.51 0.11 -17.16
CA PHE A 116 6.39 -0.49 -17.88
C PHE A 116 6.39 -0.05 -19.35
N SER A 117 6.59 1.24 -19.61
CA SER A 117 6.65 1.79 -20.97
C SER A 117 7.81 1.20 -21.80
N GLU A 118 8.92 0.84 -21.16
CA GLU A 118 10.04 0.14 -21.81
C GLU A 118 9.72 -1.33 -22.08
N LEU A 119 9.20 -2.05 -21.08
CA LEU A 119 8.84 -3.46 -21.21
C LEU A 119 7.74 -3.69 -22.25
N GLU A 120 6.81 -2.76 -22.40
CA GLU A 120 5.78 -2.77 -23.45
C GLU A 120 6.31 -2.65 -24.88
N LYS A 121 7.58 -2.24 -25.05
CA LYS A 121 8.30 -2.15 -26.33
C LYS A 121 9.38 -3.22 -26.48
N SER A 122 9.58 -4.03 -25.45
CA SER A 122 10.59 -5.10 -25.43
C SER A 122 10.16 -6.31 -26.28
N LYS A 123 11.08 -7.27 -26.42
CA LYS A 123 10.80 -8.57 -27.06
C LYS A 123 9.69 -9.37 -26.32
N ASP A 124 9.50 -9.13 -25.01
CA ASP A 124 8.55 -9.84 -24.16
C ASP A 124 7.24 -9.05 -23.97
N SER A 125 7.06 -7.96 -24.74
CA SER A 125 5.95 -7.02 -24.63
C SER A 125 4.56 -7.66 -24.64
N THR A 126 4.32 -8.68 -25.48
CA THR A 126 3.03 -9.40 -25.54
C THR A 126 2.70 -10.06 -24.21
N GLN A 127 3.67 -10.78 -23.62
CA GLN A 127 3.47 -11.45 -22.35
C GLN A 127 3.34 -10.42 -21.22
N PHE A 128 4.17 -9.39 -21.22
CA PHE A 128 4.12 -8.32 -20.23
C PHE A 128 2.74 -7.65 -20.19
N LYS A 129 2.21 -7.23 -21.35
CA LYS A 129 0.87 -6.61 -21.45
C LYS A 129 -0.24 -7.53 -20.98
N SER A 130 -0.14 -8.84 -21.25
CA SER A 130 -1.12 -9.81 -20.77
C SER A 130 -1.12 -9.94 -19.24
N LEU A 131 0.05 -9.88 -18.60
CA LEU A 131 0.19 -9.92 -17.15
C LEU A 131 -0.30 -8.62 -16.50
N VAL A 132 0.07 -7.46 -17.06
CA VAL A 132 -0.44 -6.16 -16.59
C VAL A 132 -1.96 -6.07 -16.74
N LYS A 133 -2.54 -6.61 -17.82
CA LYS A 133 -4.00 -6.71 -17.95
C LYS A 133 -4.62 -7.53 -16.82
N GLN A 134 -4.02 -8.65 -16.42
CA GLN A 134 -4.53 -9.46 -15.30
C GLN A 134 -4.49 -8.70 -13.98
N VAL A 135 -3.47 -7.86 -13.75
CA VAL A 135 -3.43 -6.96 -12.59
C VAL A 135 -4.65 -6.02 -12.58
N TRP A 136 -4.99 -5.42 -13.72
CA TRP A 136 -6.17 -4.57 -13.85
C TRP A 136 -7.49 -5.34 -13.72
N ASP A 137 -7.59 -6.51 -14.33
CA ASP A 137 -8.79 -7.34 -14.26
C ASP A 137 -9.08 -7.78 -12.82
N THR A 138 -8.05 -8.17 -12.06
CA THR A 138 -8.19 -8.53 -10.64
C THR A 138 -8.48 -7.32 -9.76
N TRP A 139 -7.97 -6.13 -10.09
CA TRP A 139 -8.33 -4.90 -9.39
C TRP A 139 -9.82 -4.57 -9.54
N ASN A 140 -10.39 -4.72 -10.74
CA ASN A 140 -11.83 -4.52 -10.93
C ASN A 140 -12.66 -5.47 -10.04
N LEU A 141 -12.23 -6.72 -9.88
CA LEU A 141 -12.88 -7.67 -8.96
C LEU A 141 -12.74 -7.25 -7.50
N VAL A 142 -11.63 -6.63 -7.11
CA VAL A 142 -11.46 -6.04 -5.77
C VAL A 142 -12.49 -4.94 -5.55
N GLU A 143 -12.62 -4.00 -6.48
CA GLU A 143 -13.59 -2.90 -6.38
C GLU A 143 -15.04 -3.41 -6.37
N GLU A 144 -15.38 -4.38 -7.24
CA GLU A 144 -16.72 -4.99 -7.29
C GLU A 144 -17.11 -5.67 -5.98
N ASN A 145 -16.17 -6.29 -5.27
CA ASN A 145 -16.42 -6.99 -4.01
C ASN A 145 -16.16 -6.12 -2.77
N ALA A 146 -15.78 -4.85 -2.96
CA ALA A 146 -15.65 -3.85 -1.90
C ALA A 146 -16.93 -3.03 -1.67
N MET A 147 -17.90 -3.13 -2.59
CA MET A 147 -19.23 -2.51 -2.55
C MET A 147 -20.29 -3.45 -1.92
#